data_AF-A0A9P8T7L5-F1
#
_entry.id   AF-A0A9P8T7L5-F1
#
_cell.length_a   1.000
_cell.length_b   1.000
_cell.length_c   1.000
_cell.angle_alpha   90.00
_cell.angle_beta   90.00
_cell.angle_gamma   90.00
#
_symmetry.space_group_name_H-M   'P 1'
#
loop_
_entity.id
_entity.type
_entity.pdbx_description
1 polymer ?
#
loop_
_entity_poly.entity_id
_entity_poly.type
_entity_poly.pdbx_seq_one_letter_code
_entity_poly.pdbx_strand_id
1 'polypeptide(L)' 'MSVTKELTDMTIGSKLLQQVRNNIKLKRSTGSYQGLRHAMGLPVHGQRTKYNARTARRLNRLNRSQ' A
#
# COMPACT_ATOMS: atom_id res chain seq x y z
N MET A 1 -12.06 29.29 -9.06
CA MET A 1 -11.18 28.50 -9.96
C MET A 1 -9.70 28.47 -9.55
N SER A 2 -9.22 29.35 -8.65
CA SER A 2 -7.80 29.34 -8.21
C SER A 2 -7.42 28.08 -7.42
N VAL A 3 -8.18 27.76 -6.38
CA VAL A 3 -7.88 26.63 -5.48
C VAL A 3 -7.99 25.28 -6.19
N THR A 4 -8.96 25.10 -7.08
CA THR A 4 -9.12 23.86 -7.87
C THR A 4 -7.97 23.62 -8.82
N LYS A 5 -7.38 24.70 -9.36
CA LYS A 5 -6.21 24.62 -10.22
C LYS A 5 -4.98 24.17 -9.41
N GLU A 6 -4.74 24.78 -8.25
CA GLU A 6 -3.66 24.38 -7.35
C GLU A 6 -3.80 22.92 -6.89
N LEU A 7 -5.01 22.47 -6.58
CA LEU A 7 -5.30 21.07 -6.22
C LEU A 7 -5.00 20.09 -7.35
N THR A 8 -5.11 20.52 -8.62
CA THR A 8 -4.85 19.66 -9.78
C THR A 8 -3.37 19.32 -9.92
N ASP A 9 -2.48 20.26 -9.55
CA ASP A 9 -1.03 20.06 -9.63
C ASP A 9 -0.52 19.17 -8.48
N MET A 10 -1.23 19.13 -7.35
CA MET A 10 -0.89 18.31 -6.20
C MET A 10 -1.12 16.80 -6.46
N THR A 11 -0.32 15.95 -5.80
CA THR A 11 -0.51 14.50 -5.83
C THR A 11 -1.59 14.07 -4.83
N ILE A 12 -2.85 14.26 -5.20
CA ILE A 12 -4.02 13.91 -4.38
C ILE A 12 -4.89 12.82 -5.03
N GLY A 13 -5.79 12.23 -4.24
CA GLY A 13 -6.80 11.30 -4.70
C GLY A 13 -6.25 10.07 -5.45
N SER A 14 -6.73 9.85 -6.67
CA SER A 14 -6.40 8.68 -7.49
C SER A 14 -4.92 8.57 -7.85
N LYS A 15 -4.25 9.70 -8.12
CA LYS A 15 -2.82 9.75 -8.47
C LYS A 15 -1.96 9.17 -7.34
N LEU A 16 -2.25 9.57 -6.10
CA LEU A 16 -1.58 9.04 -4.90
C LEU A 16 -1.87 7.55 -4.70
N LEU A 17 -3.14 7.14 -4.86
CA LEU A 17 -3.51 5.72 -4.72
C LEU A 17 -2.79 4.83 -5.75
N GLN A 18 -2.66 5.30 -6.99
CA GLN A 18 -1.96 4.57 -8.04
C GLN A 18 -0.46 4.48 -7.77
N GLN A 19 0.15 5.57 -7.31
CA GLN A 19 1.56 5.57 -6.89
C GLN A 19 1.83 4.54 -5.79
N VAL A 20 0.98 4.50 -4.75
CA VAL A 20 1.10 3.51 -3.66
C VAL A 20 0.94 2.08 -4.17
N ARG A 21 -0.04 1.81 -5.03
CA ARG A 21 -0.25 0.47 -5.63
C ARG A 21 0.94 0.04 -6.48
N ASN A 22 1.49 0.96 -7.27
CA ASN A 22 2.67 0.69 -8.10
C ASN A 22 3.89 0.35 -7.24
N ASN A 23 4.10 1.06 -6.13
CA ASN A 23 5.17 0.74 -5.18
C ASN A 23 5.04 -0.66 -4.57
N ILE A 24 3.81 -1.08 -4.22
CA ILE A 24 3.56 -2.44 -3.69
C ILE A 24 3.79 -3.51 -4.77
N LYS A 25 3.34 -3.26 -6.01
CA LYS A 25 3.57 -4.15 -7.15
C LYS A 25 5.06 -4.32 -7.44
N LEU A 26 5.82 -3.23 -7.42
CA LEU A 26 7.27 -3.26 -7.58
C LEU A 26 7.95 -4.10 -6.49
N LYS A 27 7.59 -3.89 -5.22
CA LYS A 27 8.11 -4.70 -4.11
C LYS A 27 7.85 -6.20 -4.28
N ARG A 28 6.71 -6.57 -4.87
CA ARG A 28 6.37 -7.95 -5.20
C ARG A 28 7.20 -8.47 -6.37
N SER A 29 7.28 -7.74 -7.49
CA SER A 29 8.00 -8.19 -8.68
C SER A 29 9.49 -8.34 -8.42
N THR A 30 10.08 -7.48 -7.58
CA THR A 30 11.48 -7.57 -7.17
C THR A 30 11.74 -8.71 -6.18
N GLY A 31 10.71 -9.36 -5.63
CA GLY A 31 10.88 -10.45 -4.65
C GLY A 31 11.31 -9.98 -3.25
N SER A 32 11.12 -8.70 -2.93
CA SER A 32 11.51 -8.16 -1.61
C SER A 32 10.71 -8.82 -0.48
N TYR A 33 11.30 -8.88 0.73
CA TYR A 33 10.59 -9.36 1.93
C TYR A 33 9.24 -8.64 2.11
N GLN A 34 9.22 -7.32 1.96
CA GLN A 34 7.99 -6.54 2.10
C GLN A 34 6.92 -6.95 1.09
N GLY A 35 7.30 -7.21 -0.17
CA GLY A 35 6.41 -7.71 -1.21
C GLY A 35 5.79 -9.05 -0.86
N LEU A 36 6.59 -9.99 -0.34
CA LEU A 36 6.12 -11.29 0.16
C LEU A 36 5.10 -11.11 1.30
N ARG A 37 5.39 -10.22 2.26
CA ARG A 37 4.49 -9.94 3.39
C ARG A 37 3.16 -9.31 2.93
N HIS A 38 3.20 -8.42 1.94
CA HIS A 38 2.00 -7.86 1.32
C HIS A 38 1.16 -8.91 0.60
N ALA A 39 1.78 -9.91 -0.05
CA ALA A 39 1.07 -11.01 -0.70
C ALA A 39 0.43 -11.97 0.31
N MET A 40 1.11 -12.22 1.44
CA MET A 40 0.65 -13.12 2.50
C MET A 40 -0.34 -12.49 3.49
N GLY A 41 -0.67 -11.20 3.36
CA GLY A 41 -1.51 -10.51 4.34
C GLY A 41 -0.87 -10.34 5.72
N LEU A 42 0.46 -10.36 5.80
CA LEU A 42 1.17 -10.26 7.06
C LEU A 42 1.66 -8.84 7.34
N PRO A 43 1.93 -8.49 8.60
CA PRO A 43 2.64 -7.28 8.94
C PRO A 43 3.98 -7.14 8.22
N VAL A 44 4.25 -5.93 7.73
CA VAL A 44 5.38 -5.62 6.83
C VAL A 44 6.56 -4.99 7.60
N HIS A 45 6.29 -4.27 8.69
CA HIS A 45 7.30 -3.50 9.45
C HIS A 45 7.86 -4.27 10.67
N GLY A 46 8.06 -5.59 10.55
CA GLY A 46 8.67 -6.39 11.62
C GLY A 46 7.79 -6.63 12.87
N GLN A 47 6.49 -6.39 12.78
CA GLN A 47 5.56 -6.61 13.89
C GLN A 47 5.36 -8.10 14.16
N ARG A 48 5.18 -8.47 15.44
CA ARG A 48 4.93 -9.86 15.87
C ARG A 48 3.61 -10.39 15.30
N THR A 49 3.59 -11.63 14.82
CA THR A 49 2.42 -12.26 14.18
C THR A 49 1.74 -13.35 15.00
N LYS A 50 2.36 -13.77 16.12
CA LYS A 50 1.90 -14.89 16.95
C LYS A 50 0.51 -14.66 17.55
N TYR A 51 0.22 -13.45 18.03
CA TYR A 51 -1.04 -13.13 18.72
C TYR A 51 -1.87 -12.09 17.94
N ASN A 52 -1.28 -10.93 17.66
CA ASN A 52 -2.00 -9.76 17.14
C ASN A 52 -1.55 -9.41 15.71
N ALA A 53 -2.36 -9.76 14.71
CA ALA A 53 -2.12 -9.39 13.31
C ALA A 53 -3.42 -9.20 12.49
N ARG A 54 -4.58 -9.06 13.16
CA ARG A 54 -5.91 -9.09 12.52
C ARG A 54 -6.07 -8.01 11.43
N THR A 55 -5.67 -6.78 11.74
CA THR A 55 -5.76 -5.65 10.80
C THR A 55 -4.90 -5.87 9.56
N ALA A 56 -3.66 -6.34 9.74
CA ALA A 56 -2.77 -6.67 8.64
C ALA A 56 -3.35 -7.78 7.75
N ARG A 57 -3.84 -8.87 8.35
CA ARG A 57 -4.47 -9.98 7.61
C ARG A 57 -5.67 -9.53 6.79
N ARG A 58 -6.43 -8.54 7.28
CA ARG A 58 -7.57 -7.99 6.56
C ARG A 58 -7.15 -7.05 5.43
N LEU A 59 -6.22 -6.13 5.70
CA LEU A 59 -5.97 -4.95 4.84
C LEU A 59 -4.65 -4.99 4.05
N ASN A 60 -3.69 -5.84 4.41
CA ASN A 60 -2.44 -5.97 3.66
C ASN A 60 -2.70 -6.88 2.46
N ARG A 61 -3.06 -6.26 1.34
CA ARG A 61 -3.23 -6.95 0.06
C ARG A 61 -2.40 -6.26 -0.99
N LEU A 62 -2.19 -6.92 -2.11
CA LEU A 62 -1.48 -6.35 -3.26
C LEU A 62 -2.25 -5.18 -3.88
N ASN A 63 -3.57 -5.34 -4.00
CA ASN A 63 -4.49 -4.27 -4.37
C ASN A 63 -5.09 -3.69 -3.08
N ARG A 64 -4.43 -2.69 -2.47
CA ARG A 64 -4.99 -1.96 -1.33
C ARG A 64 -6.12 -1.04 -1.79
N SER A 65 -7.19 -0.99 -0.99
CA SER A 65 -8.36 -0.12 -1.17
C SER A 65 -9.05 -0.29 -2.53
N GLN A 66 -9.44 -1.53 -2.85
CA GLN A 66 -10.67 -1.77 -3.61
C GLN A 66 -11.78 -2.12 -2.62
#